data_AF-A0A960INH5-F1
#
_entry.id   AF-A0A960INH5-F1
#
_cell.length_a   1.000
_cell.length_b   1.000
_cell.length_c   1.000
_cell.angle_alpha   90.00
_cell.angle_beta   90.00
_cell.angle_gamma   90.00
#
_symmetry.space_group_name_H-M   'P 1'
#
loop_
_entity.id
_entity.type
_entity.pdbx_description
1 polymer ?
#
loop_
_entity_poly.entity_id
_entity_poly.type
_entity_poly.pdbx_seq_one_letter_code
_entity_poly.pdbx_strand_id
1 'polypeptide(L)'
;MSSYRFVRSALLLALAATPSLASVRGMFVTSVSGNGALQTWGTSSGLSGLPGGDKICQTVADLAGVPNSADYVAWLSDATDDAYCRVAGFSGKKSANCGQSSLPDAGPWQRRDGQPFARSLSELTNVGAVLYPGYLDESGVKIPTTFLAHTGTTFSGELDTTDRICAGWSSASTTTPPFSRVGGAQLGGFAWTQTALAPCSNTSRLFCFERGSGDPLPPYAAPAAIAFATSVTRSGDLGSWPEAMGQTGLAAGDQICRTLAGAASLPFADSFVAWLSHSQNAIAAPDRLPIDGPWARVDQVEIVSAKSGLSAVDPVPLLLGASLDVDELGGHVGNQALTGTLITGAFAPGADCDGWTDDTGASSGEYGFPQQTTGSWTESPSDVDCTAFYRIYCFGDVVLLHWDHFESGDLGRWSSVAP
;
A
#
# COMPACT_ATOMS: atom_id res chain seq x y z
N MET A 1 57.24 52.81 -28.88
CA MET A 1 57.52 51.35 -28.76
C MET A 1 57.24 50.94 -27.32
N SER A 2 56.07 50.41 -27.01
CA SER A 2 55.81 49.76 -25.72
C SER A 2 54.71 48.73 -25.91
N SER A 3 55.09 47.45 -25.95
CA SER A 3 54.19 46.32 -26.20
C SER A 3 53.81 45.68 -24.87
N TYR A 4 52.55 45.80 -24.48
CA TYR A 4 51.97 45.05 -23.36
C TYR A 4 51.48 43.68 -23.84
N ARG A 5 52.07 42.61 -23.30
CA ARG A 5 51.62 41.21 -23.51
C ARG A 5 50.55 40.87 -22.47
N PHE A 6 49.32 40.62 -22.90
CA PHE A 6 48.28 40.01 -22.08
C PHE A 6 48.50 38.50 -21.99
N VAL A 7 48.80 38.00 -20.79
CA VAL A 7 48.80 36.57 -20.47
C VAL A 7 47.37 36.17 -20.10
N ARG A 8 46.71 35.38 -20.95
CA ARG A 8 45.42 34.75 -20.64
C ARG A 8 45.67 33.46 -19.86
N SER A 9 45.52 33.50 -18.54
CA SER A 9 45.44 32.29 -17.71
C SER A 9 44.09 31.63 -17.91
N ALA A 10 44.07 30.48 -18.59
CA ALA A 10 42.92 29.61 -18.66
C ALA A 10 42.81 28.84 -17.33
N LEU A 11 41.87 29.23 -16.49
CA LEU A 11 41.53 28.52 -15.25
C LEU A 11 40.67 27.31 -15.62
N LEU A 12 41.29 26.13 -15.69
CA LEU A 12 40.58 24.85 -15.76
C LEU A 12 39.89 24.60 -14.41
N LEU A 13 38.59 24.88 -14.32
CA LEU A 13 37.75 24.35 -13.24
C LEU A 13 37.54 22.86 -13.49
N ALA A 14 38.28 22.02 -12.77
CA ALA A 14 37.93 20.62 -12.63
C ALA A 14 36.65 20.56 -11.77
N LEU A 15 35.48 20.34 -12.40
CA LEU A 15 34.31 19.86 -11.68
C LEU A 15 34.64 18.46 -11.16
N ALA A 16 35.06 18.38 -9.90
CA ALA A 16 35.03 17.12 -9.18
C ALA A 16 33.55 16.71 -9.13
N ALA A 17 33.21 15.63 -9.82
CA ALA A 17 31.92 14.97 -9.62
C ALA A 17 31.86 14.60 -8.14
N THR A 18 31.04 15.31 -7.37
CA THR A 18 30.69 14.89 -6.03
C THR A 18 30.14 13.47 -6.17
N PRO A 19 30.68 12.47 -5.46
CA PRO A 19 30.06 11.16 -5.43
C PRO A 19 28.59 11.39 -5.08
N SER A 20 27.69 10.90 -5.93
CA SER A 20 26.27 10.86 -5.61
C SER A 20 26.17 10.18 -4.26
N LEU A 21 25.90 10.96 -3.22
CA LEU A 21 25.55 10.42 -1.92
C LEU A 21 24.40 9.44 -2.17
N ALA A 22 24.45 8.29 -1.52
CA ALA A 22 23.34 7.37 -1.57
C ALA A 22 22.06 8.16 -1.21
N SER A 23 21.02 7.93 -1.98
CA SER A 23 19.73 8.61 -1.88
C SER A 23 18.71 7.54 -1.59
N VAL A 24 17.65 7.89 -0.87
CA VAL A 24 16.45 7.05 -0.80
C VAL A 24 15.99 6.79 -2.24
N ARG A 25 15.65 5.54 -2.56
CA ARG A 25 15.24 5.19 -3.92
C ARG A 25 13.85 5.71 -4.21
N GLY A 26 13.63 6.22 -5.41
CA GLY A 26 12.30 6.70 -5.80
C GLY A 26 11.42 5.61 -6.39
N MET A 27 10.11 5.74 -6.21
CA MET A 27 9.10 5.00 -6.97
C MET A 27 7.94 5.90 -7.41
N PHE A 28 7.28 5.53 -8.52
CA PHE A 28 6.09 6.20 -9.02
C PHE A 28 5.27 5.27 -9.93
N VAL A 29 4.08 5.69 -10.33
CA VAL A 29 3.26 5.05 -11.38
C VAL A 29 3.25 5.93 -12.63
N THR A 30 3.50 5.38 -13.81
CA THR A 30 3.61 6.21 -15.04
C THR A 30 2.39 7.12 -15.26
N SER A 31 2.61 8.40 -15.60
CA SER A 31 1.55 9.34 -15.99
C SER A 31 0.88 8.95 -17.32
N VAL A 32 1.61 8.25 -18.17
CA VAL A 32 1.13 7.62 -19.40
C VAL A 32 0.59 6.22 -19.14
N SER A 33 -0.27 5.74 -20.02
CA SER A 33 -0.86 4.40 -19.97
C SER A 33 -0.95 3.81 -21.37
N GLY A 34 -0.95 2.48 -21.47
CA GLY A 34 -1.13 1.76 -22.72
C GLY A 34 -1.44 0.29 -22.48
N ASN A 35 -1.48 -0.49 -23.55
CA ASN A 35 -1.82 -1.92 -23.51
C ASN A 35 -0.59 -2.80 -23.17
N GLY A 36 -0.78 -4.12 -23.09
CA GLY A 36 0.27 -5.10 -22.78
C GLY A 36 1.35 -5.28 -23.85
N ALA A 37 1.21 -4.71 -25.05
CA ALA A 37 2.27 -4.64 -26.06
C ALA A 37 3.09 -3.36 -25.86
N LEU A 38 4.11 -3.42 -25.00
CA LEU A 38 4.84 -2.24 -24.53
C LEU A 38 5.57 -1.48 -25.66
N GLN A 39 5.93 -2.16 -26.75
CA GLN A 39 6.51 -1.53 -27.94
C GLN A 39 5.57 -0.53 -28.63
N THR A 40 4.28 -0.57 -28.34
CA THR A 40 3.28 0.35 -28.90
C THR A 40 3.16 1.66 -28.13
N TRP A 41 3.74 1.74 -26.94
CA TRP A 41 3.73 2.96 -26.13
C TRP A 41 4.71 3.97 -26.71
N GLY A 42 4.30 5.23 -26.87
CA GLY A 42 5.16 6.27 -27.46
C GLY A 42 6.49 6.47 -26.71
N THR A 43 6.52 6.19 -25.41
CA THR A 43 7.70 6.33 -24.53
C THR A 43 8.62 5.11 -24.52
N SER A 44 8.26 3.98 -25.15
CA SER A 44 9.12 2.78 -25.17
C SER A 44 10.22 2.85 -26.22
N SER A 45 10.21 3.83 -27.11
CA SER A 45 11.10 3.90 -28.28
C SER A 45 11.06 2.64 -29.16
N GLY A 46 9.91 1.94 -29.18
CA GLY A 46 9.71 0.72 -29.98
C GLY A 46 10.32 -0.55 -29.38
N LEU A 47 10.90 -0.48 -28.17
CA LEU A 47 11.38 -1.67 -27.46
C LEU A 47 10.20 -2.49 -26.94
N SER A 48 10.28 -3.81 -27.06
CA SER A 48 9.30 -4.76 -26.54
C SER A 48 9.78 -5.42 -25.24
N GLY A 49 8.90 -6.18 -24.59
CA GLY A 49 9.28 -6.95 -23.41
C GLY A 49 9.61 -6.09 -22.20
N LEU A 50 10.38 -6.66 -21.27
CA LEU A 50 10.90 -5.93 -20.11
C LEU A 50 11.73 -4.69 -20.48
N PRO A 51 12.61 -4.72 -21.52
CA PRO A 51 13.31 -3.52 -21.97
C PRO A 51 12.37 -2.39 -22.42
N GLY A 52 11.21 -2.73 -23.00
CA GLY A 52 10.17 -1.78 -23.33
C GLY A 52 9.58 -1.11 -22.09
N GLY A 53 9.24 -1.89 -21.07
CA GLY A 53 8.77 -1.37 -19.78
C GLY A 53 9.77 -0.44 -19.10
N ASP A 54 11.03 -0.85 -19.06
CA ASP A 54 12.10 -0.05 -18.46
C ASP A 54 12.29 1.27 -19.21
N LYS A 55 12.28 1.23 -20.54
CA LYS A 55 12.42 2.43 -21.35
C LYS A 55 11.25 3.40 -21.15
N ILE A 56 10.03 2.90 -20.96
CA ILE A 56 8.88 3.75 -20.59
C ILE A 56 9.18 4.45 -19.26
N CYS A 57 9.54 3.71 -18.21
CA CYS A 57 9.84 4.27 -16.89
C CYS A 57 10.97 5.32 -16.94
N GLN A 58 12.08 4.99 -17.61
CA GLN A 58 13.21 5.89 -17.76
C GLN A 58 12.84 7.16 -18.52
N THR A 59 12.07 7.02 -19.61
CA THR A 59 11.67 8.17 -20.44
C THR A 59 10.76 9.12 -19.68
N VAL A 60 9.76 8.61 -18.94
CA VAL A 60 8.88 9.49 -18.17
C VAL A 60 9.60 10.13 -16.98
N ALA A 61 10.48 9.37 -16.29
CA ALA A 61 11.33 9.90 -15.23
C ALA A 61 12.23 11.05 -15.75
N ASP A 62 12.87 10.87 -16.90
CA ASP A 62 13.73 11.87 -17.52
C ASP A 62 12.95 13.14 -17.90
N LEU A 63 11.78 12.99 -18.53
CA LEU A 63 10.91 14.11 -18.90
C LEU A 63 10.40 14.90 -17.69
N ALA A 64 10.20 14.25 -16.55
CA ALA A 64 9.81 14.88 -15.29
C ALA A 64 10.99 15.41 -14.46
N GLY A 65 12.23 15.27 -14.95
CA GLY A 65 13.43 15.70 -14.22
C GLY A 65 13.69 14.92 -12.94
N VAL A 66 13.24 13.66 -12.89
CA VAL A 66 13.50 12.77 -11.76
C VAL A 66 14.99 12.38 -11.76
N PRO A 67 15.71 12.52 -10.63
CA PRO A 67 17.10 12.08 -10.52
C PRO A 67 17.25 10.59 -10.86
N ASN A 68 18.42 10.22 -11.37
CA ASN A 68 18.73 8.82 -11.72
C ASN A 68 17.70 8.19 -12.67
N SER A 69 17.11 8.97 -13.59
CA SER A 69 16.07 8.52 -14.52
C SER A 69 16.45 7.23 -15.27
N ALA A 70 17.74 7.05 -15.61
CA ALA A 70 18.26 5.86 -16.27
C ALA A 70 18.22 4.57 -15.42
N ASP A 71 18.11 4.68 -14.09
CA ASP A 71 18.14 3.53 -13.17
C ASP A 71 16.76 2.96 -12.86
N TYR A 72 15.70 3.61 -13.34
CA TYR A 72 14.33 3.11 -13.18
C TYR A 72 14.06 1.89 -14.04
N VAL A 73 13.38 0.91 -13.44
CA VAL A 73 12.82 -0.27 -14.12
C VAL A 73 11.35 -0.42 -13.79
N ALA A 74 10.61 -1.01 -14.72
CA ALA A 74 9.22 -1.35 -14.50
C ALA A 74 9.11 -2.57 -13.56
N TRP A 75 8.20 -2.53 -12.59
CA TRP A 75 7.82 -3.71 -11.80
C TRP A 75 7.01 -4.68 -12.67
N LEU A 76 7.73 -5.48 -13.45
CA LEU A 76 7.19 -6.49 -14.36
C LEU A 76 7.99 -7.78 -14.23
N SER A 77 7.30 -8.91 -14.25
CA SER A 77 7.95 -10.22 -14.41
C SER A 77 7.80 -10.71 -15.85
N ASP A 78 8.71 -11.58 -16.31
CA ASP A 78 8.54 -12.38 -17.51
C ASP A 78 9.02 -13.83 -17.29
N ALA A 79 9.16 -14.61 -18.36
CA ALA A 79 9.59 -16.01 -18.28
C ALA A 79 11.00 -16.21 -17.68
N THR A 80 11.89 -15.22 -17.78
CA THR A 80 13.29 -15.33 -17.32
C THR A 80 13.57 -14.54 -16.05
N ASP A 81 12.86 -13.44 -15.84
CA ASP A 81 13.16 -12.47 -14.80
C ASP A 81 11.94 -12.19 -13.93
N ASP A 82 12.11 -12.27 -12.62
CA ASP A 82 11.09 -11.87 -11.66
C ASP A 82 11.26 -10.39 -11.30
N ALA A 83 10.16 -9.66 -11.13
CA ALA A 83 10.20 -8.24 -10.76
C ALA A 83 11.05 -8.00 -9.51
N TYR A 84 11.01 -8.92 -8.54
CA TYR A 84 11.89 -8.94 -7.36
C TYR A 84 13.36 -8.75 -7.75
N CYS A 85 13.89 -9.61 -8.60
CA CYS A 85 15.30 -9.59 -8.98
C CYS A 85 15.65 -8.31 -9.73
N ARG A 86 14.74 -7.86 -10.60
CA ARG A 86 14.94 -6.69 -11.45
C ARG A 86 15.08 -5.40 -10.65
N VAL A 87 14.20 -5.17 -9.68
CA VAL A 87 14.32 -3.97 -8.82
C VAL A 87 15.50 -4.07 -7.86
N ALA A 88 15.95 -5.27 -7.52
CA ALA A 88 17.19 -5.48 -6.78
C ALA A 88 18.46 -5.22 -7.63
N GLY A 89 18.33 -4.98 -8.94
CA GLY A 89 19.46 -4.73 -9.83
C GLY A 89 20.04 -5.98 -10.48
N PHE A 90 19.34 -7.11 -10.39
CA PHE A 90 19.77 -8.41 -10.91
C PHE A 90 18.81 -8.96 -11.97
N SER A 91 19.24 -10.00 -12.66
CA SER A 91 18.42 -10.81 -13.56
C SER A 91 18.12 -12.18 -12.94
N GLY A 92 17.12 -12.88 -13.47
CA GLY A 92 16.78 -14.25 -13.10
C GLY A 92 15.58 -14.36 -12.15
N LYS A 93 15.45 -15.54 -11.54
CA LYS A 93 14.31 -15.91 -10.70
C LYS A 93 14.60 -15.73 -9.21
N LYS A 94 13.58 -15.33 -8.44
CA LYS A 94 13.64 -15.20 -6.97
C LYS A 94 13.99 -16.55 -6.35
N SER A 95 13.37 -17.63 -6.83
CA SER A 95 13.65 -19.02 -6.44
C SER A 95 15.08 -19.48 -6.70
N ALA A 96 15.82 -18.79 -7.58
CA ALA A 96 17.23 -19.01 -7.86
C ALA A 96 18.12 -17.91 -7.24
N ASN A 97 17.64 -17.23 -6.19
CA ASN A 97 18.33 -16.13 -5.50
C ASN A 97 18.79 -15.01 -6.45
N CYS A 98 18.09 -14.77 -7.56
CA CYS A 98 18.51 -13.80 -8.58
C CYS A 98 19.93 -14.03 -9.10
N GLY A 99 20.35 -15.31 -9.15
CA GLY A 99 21.70 -15.71 -9.54
C GLY A 99 22.79 -15.40 -8.51
N GLN A 100 22.42 -14.97 -7.30
CA GLN A 100 23.33 -14.65 -6.21
C GLN A 100 23.48 -15.82 -5.23
N SER A 101 24.46 -15.74 -4.33
CA SER A 101 24.67 -16.75 -3.27
C SER A 101 23.54 -16.77 -2.23
N SER A 102 22.85 -15.65 -2.05
CA SER A 102 21.70 -15.47 -1.18
C SER A 102 20.75 -14.46 -1.81
N LEU A 103 19.47 -14.53 -1.46
CA LEU A 103 18.47 -13.64 -2.04
C LEU A 103 18.81 -12.16 -1.70
N PRO A 104 19.02 -11.29 -2.71
CA PRO A 104 19.37 -9.89 -2.45
C PRO A 104 18.17 -9.11 -1.91
N ASP A 105 18.44 -8.04 -1.16
CA ASP A 105 17.43 -7.06 -0.73
C ASP A 105 17.72 -5.69 -1.40
N ALA A 106 16.71 -4.83 -1.46
CA ALA A 106 16.77 -3.54 -2.13
C ALA A 106 15.79 -2.52 -1.53
N GLY A 107 15.80 -1.30 -2.06
CA GLY A 107 15.11 -0.17 -1.45
C GLY A 107 15.93 0.44 -0.31
N PRO A 108 15.31 1.19 0.61
CA PRO A 108 13.88 1.50 0.67
C PRO A 108 13.41 2.37 -0.50
N TRP A 109 12.11 2.38 -0.75
CA TRP A 109 11.51 3.24 -1.78
C TRP A 109 10.60 4.30 -1.17
N GLN A 110 10.65 5.49 -1.76
CA GLN A 110 9.85 6.66 -1.42
C GLN A 110 9.08 7.15 -2.65
N ARG A 111 7.86 7.62 -2.41
CA ARG A 111 7.02 8.28 -3.41
C ARG A 111 7.57 9.66 -3.77
N ARG A 112 7.01 10.26 -4.82
CA ARG A 112 7.39 11.60 -5.28
C ARG A 112 7.07 12.74 -4.31
N ASP A 113 6.17 12.53 -3.34
CA ASP A 113 5.83 13.50 -2.29
C ASP A 113 6.64 13.32 -0.99
N GLY A 114 7.61 12.39 -0.98
CA GLY A 114 8.42 12.13 0.19
C GLY A 114 7.82 11.11 1.17
N GLN A 115 6.61 10.60 0.93
CA GLN A 115 6.06 9.54 1.77
C GLN A 115 6.72 8.18 1.44
N PRO A 116 7.04 7.34 2.44
CA PRO A 116 7.66 6.06 2.19
C PRO A 116 6.70 5.09 1.49
N PHE A 117 7.17 4.34 0.49
CA PHE A 117 6.38 3.28 -0.14
C PHE A 117 6.62 1.93 0.56
N ALA A 118 7.90 1.56 0.74
CA ALA A 118 8.30 0.31 1.39
C ALA A 118 9.70 0.44 2.00
N ARG A 119 9.95 -0.24 3.13
CA ARG A 119 11.24 -0.21 3.83
C ARG A 119 12.31 -1.08 3.18
N SER A 120 11.90 -2.19 2.58
CA SER A 120 12.79 -3.10 1.86
C SER A 120 12.01 -3.93 0.86
N LEU A 121 12.73 -4.57 -0.06
CA LEU A 121 12.15 -5.52 -1.00
C LEU A 121 11.63 -6.77 -0.30
N SER A 122 12.34 -7.21 0.74
CA SER A 122 11.95 -8.36 1.56
C SER A 122 10.64 -8.11 2.31
N GLU A 123 10.44 -6.94 2.93
CA GLU A 123 9.18 -6.55 3.57
C GLU A 123 8.04 -6.43 2.54
N LEU A 124 8.32 -5.77 1.41
CA LEU A 124 7.35 -5.55 0.34
C LEU A 124 6.80 -6.86 -0.24
N THR A 125 7.61 -7.93 -0.31
CA THR A 125 7.24 -9.16 -1.01
C THR A 125 7.02 -10.38 -0.12
N ASN A 126 7.54 -10.40 1.11
CA ASN A 126 7.31 -11.52 2.04
C ASN A 126 6.19 -11.21 3.03
N VAL A 127 6.06 -9.94 3.42
CA VAL A 127 5.03 -9.47 4.36
C VAL A 127 3.90 -8.76 3.61
N GLY A 128 4.18 -8.19 2.43
CA GLY A 128 3.22 -7.34 1.70
C GLY A 128 3.19 -5.91 2.26
N ALA A 129 4.25 -5.46 2.90
CA ALA A 129 4.25 -4.18 3.61
C ALA A 129 4.34 -3.00 2.63
N VAL A 130 3.16 -2.44 2.29
CA VAL A 130 3.04 -1.14 1.66
C VAL A 130 2.74 -0.11 2.75
N LEU A 131 3.63 0.87 2.89
CA LEU A 131 3.48 1.96 3.86
C LEU A 131 2.45 2.96 3.32
N TYR A 132 2.75 3.62 2.20
CA TYR A 132 1.80 4.48 1.49
C TYR A 132 1.64 3.98 0.04
N PRO A 133 0.43 3.84 -0.51
CA PRO A 133 0.24 3.28 -1.85
C PRO A 133 0.89 4.13 -2.96
N GLY A 134 1.27 3.51 -4.07
CA GLY A 134 2.04 4.13 -5.15
C GLY A 134 1.24 5.03 -6.11
N TYR A 135 0.21 5.74 -5.65
CA TYR A 135 -0.73 6.43 -6.55
C TYR A 135 -0.24 7.77 -7.17
N LEU A 136 1.03 8.13 -6.98
CA LEU A 136 1.61 9.33 -7.57
C LEU A 136 2.37 8.99 -8.84
N ASP A 137 2.23 9.85 -9.85
CA ASP A 137 3.07 9.77 -11.04
C ASP A 137 4.44 10.39 -10.87
N GLU A 138 5.29 10.29 -11.89
CA GLU A 138 6.67 10.80 -11.87
C GLU A 138 6.77 12.30 -11.52
N SER A 139 5.70 13.07 -11.78
CA SER A 139 5.58 14.49 -11.48
C SER A 139 4.99 14.79 -10.10
N GLY A 140 4.60 13.75 -9.35
CA GLY A 140 3.93 13.87 -8.05
C GLY A 140 2.43 14.15 -8.15
N VAL A 141 1.83 14.00 -9.34
CA VAL A 141 0.39 14.17 -9.53
C VAL A 141 -0.32 12.87 -9.16
N LYS A 142 -1.44 13.00 -8.42
CA LYS A 142 -2.29 11.86 -8.07
C LYS A 142 -2.92 11.26 -9.32
N ILE A 143 -2.75 9.96 -9.49
CA ILE A 143 -3.44 9.18 -10.52
C ILE A 143 -4.86 8.81 -10.02
N PRO A 144 -5.90 8.93 -10.88
CA PRO A 144 -7.26 8.55 -10.50
C PRO A 144 -7.37 7.09 -10.02
N THR A 145 -8.31 6.84 -9.11
CA THR A 145 -8.39 5.60 -8.33
C THR A 145 -8.74 4.35 -9.12
N THR A 146 -9.25 4.50 -10.34
CA THR A 146 -9.68 3.39 -11.21
C THR A 146 -8.56 2.79 -12.05
N PHE A 147 -7.33 3.33 -11.98
CA PHE A 147 -6.23 2.85 -12.82
C PHE A 147 -5.52 1.65 -12.21
N LEU A 148 -5.41 0.62 -13.02
CA LEU A 148 -4.60 -0.56 -12.77
C LEU A 148 -3.23 -0.40 -13.43
N ALA A 149 -2.23 -1.12 -12.92
CA ALA A 149 -0.92 -1.22 -13.52
C ALA A 149 -0.64 -2.67 -13.95
N HIS A 150 -0.04 -2.85 -15.12
CA HIS A 150 0.47 -4.16 -15.53
C HIS A 150 1.62 -4.57 -14.60
N THR A 151 1.60 -5.83 -14.15
CA THR A 151 2.66 -6.40 -13.30
C THR A 151 3.11 -7.75 -13.82
N GLY A 152 2.17 -8.67 -14.11
CA GLY A 152 2.56 -10.06 -14.37
C GLY A 152 3.20 -10.74 -13.15
N THR A 153 3.09 -10.10 -11.98
CA THR A 153 3.88 -10.41 -10.79
C THR A 153 2.96 -10.77 -9.64
N THR A 154 3.29 -11.82 -8.90
CA THR A 154 2.60 -12.22 -7.69
C THR A 154 2.90 -11.27 -6.53
N PHE A 155 2.19 -11.40 -5.41
CA PHE A 155 2.55 -10.67 -4.19
C PHE A 155 3.95 -11.00 -3.66
N SER A 156 4.50 -12.18 -4.00
CA SER A 156 5.86 -12.59 -3.66
C SER A 156 6.96 -11.94 -4.53
N GLY A 157 6.58 -11.12 -5.51
CA GLY A 157 7.51 -10.51 -6.46
C GLY A 157 7.96 -11.44 -7.58
N GLU A 158 7.34 -12.63 -7.71
CA GLU A 158 7.65 -13.65 -8.71
C GLU A 158 6.74 -13.55 -9.94
N LEU A 159 7.11 -14.15 -11.06
CA LEU A 159 6.20 -14.36 -12.19
C LEU A 159 4.93 -15.09 -11.74
N ASP A 160 3.76 -14.62 -12.18
CA ASP A 160 2.53 -15.41 -12.09
C ASP A 160 2.65 -16.66 -12.98
N THR A 161 2.64 -17.84 -12.35
CA THR A 161 2.88 -19.15 -12.96
C THR A 161 1.94 -19.53 -14.10
N THR A 162 0.85 -18.77 -14.31
CA THR A 162 -0.06 -18.92 -15.44
C THR A 162 0.29 -18.06 -16.65
N ASP A 163 1.52 -17.53 -16.71
CA ASP A 163 2.09 -16.75 -17.82
C ASP A 163 1.25 -15.52 -18.21
N ARG A 164 0.75 -14.82 -17.18
CA ARG A 164 -0.11 -13.63 -17.31
C ARG A 164 0.69 -12.37 -17.57
N ILE A 165 1.48 -12.41 -18.64
CA ILE A 165 2.46 -11.38 -19.01
C ILE A 165 2.29 -10.91 -20.46
N CYS A 166 1.11 -11.08 -21.06
CA CYS A 166 0.86 -10.59 -22.43
C CYS A 166 1.85 -11.09 -23.49
N ALA A 167 2.15 -12.39 -23.47
CA ALA A 167 3.16 -13.03 -24.32
C ALA A 167 4.54 -12.34 -24.21
N GLY A 168 5.05 -12.21 -22.99
CA GLY A 168 6.30 -11.48 -22.72
C GLY A 168 6.21 -10.00 -23.08
N TRP A 169 5.08 -9.37 -22.77
CA TRP A 169 4.80 -7.95 -22.95
C TRP A 169 4.90 -7.47 -24.41
N SER A 170 4.50 -8.36 -25.33
CA SER A 170 4.56 -8.12 -26.78
C SER A 170 3.18 -8.10 -27.44
N SER A 171 2.13 -8.52 -26.73
CA SER A 171 0.78 -8.69 -27.27
C SER A 171 -0.23 -7.76 -26.61
N ALA A 172 -1.07 -7.15 -27.45
CA ALA A 172 -2.25 -6.40 -27.04
C ALA A 172 -3.54 -7.19 -27.32
N SER A 173 -3.44 -8.52 -27.47
CA SER A 173 -4.57 -9.33 -27.94
C SER A 173 -5.74 -9.31 -26.94
N THR A 174 -6.95 -9.30 -27.50
CA THR A 174 -8.22 -9.43 -26.78
C THR A 174 -8.67 -10.89 -26.65
N THR A 175 -8.03 -11.84 -27.34
CA THR A 175 -8.49 -13.24 -27.43
C THR A 175 -7.80 -14.12 -26.40
N THR A 176 -8.56 -14.89 -25.62
CA THR A 176 -8.01 -15.79 -24.59
C THR A 176 -6.97 -16.80 -25.10
N PRO A 177 -5.87 -17.02 -24.37
CA PRO A 177 -5.27 -16.10 -23.40
C PRO A 177 -4.39 -15.08 -24.15
N PRO A 178 -4.57 -13.78 -23.95
CA PRO A 178 -3.69 -13.22 -22.93
C PRO A 178 -4.38 -12.20 -22.01
N PHE A 179 -4.40 -12.58 -20.73
CA PHE A 179 -4.60 -11.64 -19.64
C PHE A 179 -3.24 -11.27 -19.05
N SER A 180 -3.13 -10.07 -18.53
CA SER A 180 -2.06 -9.67 -17.61
C SER A 180 -2.54 -9.82 -16.18
N ARG A 181 -1.61 -10.16 -15.29
CA ARG A 181 -1.79 -9.83 -13.88
C ARG A 181 -1.61 -8.34 -13.72
N VAL A 182 -2.50 -7.72 -12.97
CA VAL A 182 -2.46 -6.28 -12.69
C VAL A 182 -2.54 -6.01 -11.20
N GLY A 183 -1.98 -4.86 -10.83
CA GLY A 183 -1.97 -4.30 -9.48
C GLY A 183 -2.74 -2.98 -9.41
N GLY A 184 -3.23 -2.59 -8.24
CA GLY A 184 -3.94 -1.33 -8.04
C GLY A 184 -3.07 -0.29 -7.35
N ALA A 185 -2.86 0.88 -7.96
CA ALA A 185 -1.96 1.91 -7.43
C ALA A 185 -2.41 2.53 -6.09
N GLN A 186 -3.70 2.43 -5.78
CA GLN A 186 -4.31 2.90 -4.53
C GLN A 186 -4.38 1.82 -3.44
N LEU A 187 -3.99 0.59 -3.77
CA LEU A 187 -4.11 -0.54 -2.86
C LEU A 187 -2.81 -0.69 -2.08
N GLY A 188 -2.94 -1.01 -0.80
CA GLY A 188 -1.82 -1.44 0.04
C GLY A 188 -1.62 -2.95 -0.01
N GLY A 189 -0.88 -3.47 0.97
CA GLY A 189 -0.78 -4.90 1.24
C GLY A 189 -0.29 -5.72 0.05
N PHE A 190 -1.03 -6.77 -0.29
CA PHE A 190 -0.72 -7.66 -1.43
C PHE A 190 -1.34 -7.20 -2.75
N ALA A 191 -2.33 -6.30 -2.70
CA ALA A 191 -3.18 -5.97 -3.84
C ALA A 191 -2.55 -4.90 -4.77
N TRP A 192 -1.54 -4.17 -4.30
CA TRP A 192 -0.82 -3.21 -5.14
C TRP A 192 -0.16 -3.86 -6.36
N THR A 193 0.30 -5.11 -6.25
CA THR A 193 0.95 -5.85 -7.35
C THR A 193 0.04 -6.91 -7.98
N GLN A 194 -0.86 -7.52 -7.21
CA GLN A 194 -1.64 -8.69 -7.65
C GLN A 194 -3.11 -8.60 -7.22
N THR A 195 -3.88 -7.65 -7.78
CA THR A 195 -5.31 -7.49 -7.44
C THR A 195 -6.24 -8.27 -8.38
N ALA A 196 -6.01 -8.20 -9.69
CA ALA A 196 -6.98 -8.69 -10.67
C ALA A 196 -6.30 -9.23 -11.92
N LEU A 197 -7.12 -9.67 -12.88
CA LEU A 197 -6.70 -9.99 -14.24
C LEU A 197 -7.32 -8.97 -15.19
N ALA A 198 -6.51 -8.45 -16.10
CA ALA A 198 -6.99 -7.54 -17.15
C ALA A 198 -6.58 -8.07 -18.52
N PRO A 199 -7.46 -8.04 -19.54
CA PRO A 199 -7.08 -8.30 -20.92
C PRO A 199 -5.86 -7.49 -21.32
N CYS A 200 -4.96 -8.07 -22.10
CA CYS A 200 -3.77 -7.35 -22.55
C CYS A 200 -4.07 -6.17 -23.46
N SER A 201 -5.27 -6.08 -24.02
CA SER A 201 -5.75 -4.91 -24.74
C SER A 201 -6.09 -3.71 -23.83
N ASN A 202 -6.31 -3.95 -22.53
CA ASN A 202 -6.71 -2.89 -21.61
C ASN A 202 -5.57 -1.89 -21.43
N THR A 203 -5.93 -0.62 -21.38
CA THR A 203 -4.99 0.46 -21.07
C THR A 203 -4.71 0.47 -19.57
N SER A 204 -3.47 0.21 -19.19
CA SER A 204 -2.99 0.20 -17.81
C SER A 204 -1.70 1.02 -17.70
N ARG A 205 -1.25 1.30 -16.47
CA ARG A 205 0.00 2.01 -16.16
C ARG A 205 1.11 1.02 -15.81
N LEU A 206 2.30 1.52 -15.49
CA LEU A 206 3.40 0.73 -14.92
C LEU A 206 3.81 1.32 -13.57
N PHE A 207 4.16 0.47 -12.61
CA PHE A 207 4.95 0.91 -11.45
C PHE A 207 6.42 0.96 -11.86
N CYS A 208 7.10 2.05 -11.52
CA CYS A 208 8.51 2.27 -11.83
C CYS A 208 9.29 2.41 -10.52
N PHE A 209 10.35 1.64 -10.39
CA PHE A 209 11.23 1.62 -9.22
C PHE A 209 12.66 1.94 -9.63
N GLU A 210 13.31 2.84 -8.89
CA GLU A 210 14.75 3.01 -8.97
C GLU A 210 15.43 1.77 -8.37
N ARG A 211 16.39 1.19 -9.07
CA ARG A 211 17.01 -0.09 -8.69
C ARG A 211 17.98 0.00 -7.52
N GLY A 212 18.13 -1.13 -6.83
CA GLY A 212 19.19 -1.37 -5.85
C GLY A 212 18.87 -0.82 -4.46
N SER A 213 19.90 -0.82 -3.59
CA SER A 213 19.79 -0.32 -2.22
C SER A 213 19.97 1.19 -2.17
N GLY A 214 19.22 1.88 -1.32
CA GLY A 214 19.32 3.31 -1.04
C GLY A 214 19.57 3.62 0.43
N ASP A 215 19.59 4.91 0.75
CA ASP A 215 19.66 5.37 2.14
C ASP A 215 18.38 5.01 2.91
N PRO A 216 18.45 4.88 4.25
CA PRO A 216 17.27 4.67 5.09
C PRO A 216 16.18 5.71 4.84
N LEU A 217 14.92 5.30 5.02
CA LEU A 217 13.80 6.22 4.97
C LEU A 217 13.96 7.32 6.04
N PRO A 218 13.60 8.58 5.73
CA PRO A 218 13.44 9.59 6.75
C PRO A 218 12.40 9.12 7.78
N PRO A 219 12.49 9.57 9.05
CA PRO A 219 11.43 9.33 10.01
C PRO A 219 10.08 9.83 9.48
N TYR A 220 9.08 8.97 9.48
CA TYR A 220 7.70 9.25 9.05
C TYR A 220 6.68 9.07 10.17
N ALA A 221 7.15 8.68 11.36
CA ALA A 221 6.33 8.61 12.55
C ALA A 221 5.89 10.01 12.97
N ALA A 222 4.60 10.19 13.22
CA ALA A 222 4.02 11.42 13.74
C ALA A 222 3.12 11.09 14.94
N PRO A 223 2.90 12.07 15.84
CA PRO A 223 1.95 11.88 16.93
C PRO A 223 0.57 11.51 16.41
N ALA A 224 0.03 10.37 16.82
CA ALA A 224 -1.27 9.87 16.38
C ALA A 224 -1.88 8.89 17.37
N ALA A 225 -3.21 8.75 17.32
CA ALA A 225 -3.87 7.61 17.95
C ALA A 225 -3.70 6.36 17.10
N ILE A 226 -3.64 5.18 17.72
CA ILE A 226 -3.46 3.92 16.98
C ILE A 226 -4.79 3.49 16.37
N ALA A 227 -4.75 3.01 15.12
CA ALA A 227 -5.83 2.26 14.50
C ALA A 227 -5.31 0.96 13.87
N PHE A 228 -6.12 -0.10 13.90
CA PHE A 228 -5.75 -1.41 13.34
C PHE A 228 -6.98 -2.20 12.87
N ALA A 229 -6.77 -3.19 12.01
CA ALA A 229 -7.76 -4.22 11.70
C ALA A 229 -7.51 -5.45 12.58
N THR A 230 -8.51 -6.02 13.23
CA THR A 230 -8.30 -7.13 14.18
C THR A 230 -7.57 -8.32 13.54
N SER A 231 -6.60 -8.94 14.23
CA SER A 231 -5.88 -10.13 13.74
C SER A 231 -6.78 -11.37 13.58
N VAL A 232 -7.87 -11.42 14.34
CA VAL A 232 -8.89 -12.48 14.31
C VAL A 232 -10.06 -12.14 13.39
N THR A 233 -10.76 -13.17 12.92
CA THR A 233 -11.99 -13.06 12.10
C THR A 233 -13.08 -13.98 12.62
N ARG A 234 -14.33 -13.52 12.71
CA ARG A 234 -15.52 -14.36 13.02
C ARG A 234 -16.79 -13.76 12.42
N SER A 235 -17.95 -14.33 12.76
CA SER A 235 -19.27 -13.95 12.25
C SER A 235 -19.76 -12.58 12.74
N GLY A 236 -20.90 -12.14 12.20
CA GLY A 236 -21.57 -10.87 12.48
C GLY A 236 -22.20 -10.76 13.89
N ASP A 237 -22.44 -11.88 14.58
CA ASP A 237 -22.75 -11.86 16.02
C ASP A 237 -21.45 -11.61 16.80
N LEU A 238 -21.17 -10.34 17.08
CA LEU A 238 -19.95 -9.94 17.79
C LEU A 238 -19.94 -10.43 19.24
N GLY A 239 -21.10 -10.71 19.84
CA GLY A 239 -21.18 -11.25 21.20
C GLY A 239 -20.68 -12.69 21.32
N SER A 240 -20.67 -13.44 20.21
CA SER A 240 -20.12 -14.79 20.14
C SER A 240 -18.58 -14.85 20.16
N TRP A 241 -17.91 -13.70 19.96
CA TRP A 241 -16.46 -13.63 19.95
C TRP A 241 -15.94 -13.79 21.39
N PRO A 242 -14.99 -14.70 21.67
CA PRO A 242 -14.39 -14.81 23.01
C PRO A 242 -13.84 -13.48 23.54
N GLU A 243 -13.33 -12.64 22.63
CA GLU A 243 -12.74 -11.34 22.93
C GLU A 243 -13.79 -10.30 23.37
N ALA A 244 -15.08 -10.52 23.11
CA ALA A 244 -16.18 -9.66 23.55
C ALA A 244 -16.49 -9.77 25.04
N MET A 245 -15.97 -10.80 25.73
CA MET A 245 -16.13 -11.01 27.18
C MET A 245 -17.59 -10.90 27.67
N GLY A 246 -18.54 -11.45 26.90
CA GLY A 246 -19.97 -11.47 27.25
C GLY A 246 -20.75 -10.19 26.95
N GLN A 247 -20.12 -9.19 26.31
CA GLN A 247 -20.82 -8.04 25.74
C GLN A 247 -21.57 -8.43 24.45
N THR A 248 -22.49 -7.58 23.99
CA THR A 248 -23.24 -7.77 22.73
C THR A 248 -23.30 -6.48 21.91
N GLY A 249 -23.62 -6.60 20.62
CA GLY A 249 -23.81 -5.46 19.72
C GLY A 249 -22.55 -4.58 19.58
N LEU A 250 -22.73 -3.25 19.52
CA LEU A 250 -21.60 -2.30 19.46
C LEU A 250 -20.65 -2.42 20.66
N ALA A 251 -21.17 -2.71 21.86
CA ALA A 251 -20.35 -2.87 23.06
C ALA A 251 -19.44 -4.10 22.97
N ALA A 252 -19.88 -5.15 22.28
CA ALA A 252 -19.02 -6.29 21.95
C ALA A 252 -17.88 -5.88 21.02
N GLY A 253 -18.18 -5.13 19.96
CA GLY A 253 -17.15 -4.58 19.06
C GLY A 253 -16.06 -3.80 19.81
N ASP A 254 -16.47 -2.88 20.68
CA ASP A 254 -15.51 -2.10 21.49
C ASP A 254 -14.71 -3.00 22.43
N GLN A 255 -15.37 -3.97 23.06
CA GLN A 255 -14.67 -4.89 23.95
C GLN A 255 -13.66 -5.78 23.22
N ILE A 256 -14.00 -6.26 22.02
CA ILE A 256 -13.07 -7.00 21.17
C ILE A 256 -11.81 -6.16 20.90
N CYS A 257 -12.00 -4.90 20.50
CA CYS A 257 -10.89 -3.98 20.24
C CYS A 257 -10.01 -3.77 21.48
N ARG A 258 -10.60 -3.51 22.66
CA ARG A 258 -9.85 -3.35 23.91
C ARG A 258 -9.11 -4.62 24.32
N THR A 259 -9.76 -5.78 24.20
CA THR A 259 -9.17 -7.08 24.55
C THR A 259 -7.95 -7.38 23.68
N LEU A 260 -8.06 -7.20 22.37
CA LEU A 260 -6.96 -7.45 21.42
C LEU A 260 -5.83 -6.44 21.61
N ALA A 261 -6.15 -5.14 21.75
CA ALA A 261 -5.16 -4.11 22.06
C ALA A 261 -4.39 -4.41 23.36
N GLY A 262 -5.09 -4.84 24.41
CA GLY A 262 -4.50 -5.24 25.69
C GLY A 262 -3.60 -6.46 25.56
N ALA A 263 -4.04 -7.49 24.82
CA ALA A 263 -3.24 -8.68 24.56
C ALA A 263 -1.96 -8.38 23.76
N ALA A 264 -2.04 -7.43 22.83
CA ALA A 264 -0.89 -6.92 22.06
C ALA A 264 -0.04 -5.90 22.83
N SER A 265 -0.40 -5.57 24.08
CA SER A 265 0.27 -4.55 24.90
C SER A 265 0.33 -3.17 24.22
N LEU A 266 -0.71 -2.83 23.45
CA LEU A 266 -0.86 -1.48 22.91
C LEU A 266 -1.18 -0.49 24.05
N PRO A 267 -0.64 0.74 23.99
CA PRO A 267 -0.88 1.75 25.00
C PRO A 267 -2.35 2.15 25.00
N PHE A 268 -2.87 2.47 26.19
CA PHE A 268 -4.26 2.86 26.39
C PHE A 268 -5.25 1.87 25.78
N ALA A 269 -5.05 0.56 25.99
CA ALA A 269 -5.93 -0.49 25.46
C ALA A 269 -7.42 -0.23 25.73
N ASP A 270 -7.78 0.41 26.85
CA ASP A 270 -9.17 0.76 27.19
C ASP A 270 -9.78 1.89 26.33
N SER A 271 -8.98 2.60 25.54
CA SER A 271 -9.41 3.70 24.67
C SER A 271 -9.99 3.27 23.32
N PHE A 272 -9.86 2.00 22.96
CA PHE A 272 -10.20 1.56 21.61
C PHE A 272 -11.71 1.41 21.43
N VAL A 273 -12.18 1.95 20.31
CA VAL A 273 -13.57 1.89 19.83
C VAL A 273 -13.59 1.21 18.46
N ALA A 274 -14.53 0.30 18.23
CA ALA A 274 -14.71 -0.33 16.93
C ALA A 274 -15.29 0.65 15.91
N TRP A 275 -14.83 0.64 14.67
CA TRP A 275 -15.48 1.34 13.55
C TRP A 275 -16.69 0.54 13.07
N LEU A 276 -17.81 0.71 13.77
CA LEU A 276 -19.07 0.03 13.47
C LEU A 276 -20.22 1.03 13.61
N SER A 277 -21.08 1.09 12.60
CA SER A 277 -22.35 1.80 12.65
C SER A 277 -23.47 0.89 13.16
N HIS A 278 -24.59 1.48 13.56
CA HIS A 278 -25.78 0.74 13.98
C HIS A 278 -27.04 1.44 13.47
N SER A 279 -27.68 0.82 12.51
CA SER A 279 -28.79 1.33 11.72
C SER A 279 -30.10 1.47 12.50
N GLN A 280 -30.45 0.51 13.37
CA GLN A 280 -31.67 0.56 14.18
C GLN A 280 -31.64 1.70 15.21
N ASN A 281 -30.43 2.08 15.67
CA ASN A 281 -30.21 3.18 16.62
C ASN A 281 -29.67 4.46 15.95
N ALA A 282 -29.55 4.47 14.61
CA ALA A 282 -29.02 5.58 13.83
C ALA A 282 -27.65 6.12 14.32
N ILE A 283 -26.75 5.22 14.72
CA ILE A 283 -25.40 5.55 15.17
C ILE A 283 -24.44 5.37 14.01
N ALA A 284 -23.76 6.44 13.60
CA ALA A 284 -22.72 6.40 12.58
C ALA A 284 -21.34 6.12 13.22
N ALA A 285 -20.50 5.30 12.58
CA ALA A 285 -19.16 4.99 13.09
C ALA A 285 -18.27 6.22 13.38
N PRO A 286 -18.23 7.28 12.53
CA PRO A 286 -17.45 8.49 12.83
C PRO A 286 -17.87 9.20 14.13
N ASP A 287 -19.16 9.14 14.49
CA ASP A 287 -19.70 9.81 15.68
C ASP A 287 -19.26 9.12 16.98
N ARG A 288 -18.82 7.86 16.89
CA ARG A 288 -18.34 7.08 18.03
C ARG A 288 -16.89 7.40 18.41
N LEU A 289 -16.13 8.03 17.51
CA LEU A 289 -14.76 8.46 17.78
C LEU A 289 -14.77 9.76 18.60
N PRO A 290 -14.18 9.83 19.80
CA PRO A 290 -14.27 11.02 20.63
C PRO A 290 -13.24 12.10 20.28
N ILE A 291 -12.18 11.77 19.55
CA ILE A 291 -11.16 12.70 19.06
C ILE A 291 -11.30 12.97 17.57
N ASP A 292 -10.66 14.04 17.10
CA ASP A 292 -10.62 14.40 15.68
C ASP A 292 -9.41 13.77 14.95
N GLY A 293 -8.57 12.98 15.61
CA GLY A 293 -7.34 12.41 15.04
C GLY A 293 -6.09 13.22 15.41
N PRO A 294 -4.94 12.96 14.75
CA PRO A 294 -4.74 12.02 13.64
C PRO A 294 -4.73 10.54 14.09
N TRP A 295 -4.89 9.62 13.14
CA TRP A 295 -4.74 8.18 13.37
C TRP A 295 -3.63 7.58 12.51
N ALA A 296 -2.87 6.68 13.12
CA ALA A 296 -1.80 5.92 12.48
C ALA A 296 -1.95 4.43 12.79
N ARG A 297 -1.41 3.60 11.91
CA ARG A 297 -1.28 2.16 12.15
C ARG A 297 -0.31 1.86 13.28
N VAL A 298 -0.30 0.60 13.73
CA VAL A 298 0.67 0.07 14.71
C VAL A 298 2.12 0.23 14.21
N ASP A 299 2.35 0.25 12.89
CA ASP A 299 3.66 0.51 12.28
C ASP A 299 4.00 2.01 12.11
N GLN A 300 3.23 2.89 12.77
CA GLN A 300 3.37 4.35 12.83
C GLN A 300 3.16 5.07 11.49
N VAL A 301 2.55 4.41 10.52
CA VAL A 301 2.14 5.02 9.26
C VAL A 301 0.82 5.77 9.47
N GLU A 302 0.80 7.08 9.18
CA GLU A 302 -0.43 7.88 9.27
C GLU A 302 -1.45 7.42 8.24
N ILE A 303 -2.66 7.15 8.72
CA ILE A 303 -3.80 6.72 7.92
C ILE A 303 -4.59 7.95 7.51
N VAL A 304 -4.81 8.86 8.45
CA VAL A 304 -5.57 10.08 8.22
C VAL A 304 -5.21 11.13 9.27
N SER A 305 -5.15 12.39 8.83
CA SER A 305 -4.79 13.51 9.71
C SER A 305 -5.96 14.00 10.57
N ALA A 306 -7.20 13.80 10.11
CA ALA A 306 -8.40 14.24 10.82
C ALA A 306 -9.62 13.35 10.53
N LYS A 307 -10.64 13.37 11.40
CA LYS A 307 -11.86 12.54 11.28
C LYS A 307 -12.59 12.81 9.97
N SER A 308 -12.57 14.05 9.49
CA SER A 308 -13.16 14.42 8.20
C SER A 308 -12.58 13.66 7.01
N GLY A 309 -11.38 13.05 7.14
CA GLY A 309 -10.81 12.20 6.09
C GLY A 309 -11.27 10.73 6.14
N LEU A 310 -12.03 10.33 7.17
CA LEU A 310 -12.63 8.98 7.27
C LEU A 310 -14.00 8.88 6.57
N SER A 311 -14.54 9.99 6.07
CA SER A 311 -15.80 10.02 5.33
C SER A 311 -15.68 10.93 4.10
N ALA A 312 -16.19 10.50 2.95
CA ALA A 312 -16.21 11.35 1.76
C ALA A 312 -17.48 12.19 1.72
N VAL A 313 -17.31 13.41 1.24
CA VAL A 313 -18.35 14.11 0.52
C VAL A 313 -18.11 13.88 -0.97
N ASP A 314 -19.07 13.24 -1.63
CA ASP A 314 -19.16 13.08 -3.09
C ASP A 314 -18.79 14.42 -3.79
N PRO A 315 -17.86 14.48 -4.76
CA PRO A 315 -17.32 13.38 -5.59
C PRO A 315 -15.86 13.01 -5.33
N VAL A 316 -15.28 13.37 -4.18
CA VAL A 316 -13.89 13.01 -3.91
C VAL A 316 -13.86 11.56 -3.42
N PRO A 317 -13.28 10.61 -4.17
CA PRO A 317 -13.07 9.28 -3.60
C PRO A 317 -12.20 9.45 -2.37
N LEU A 318 -12.67 8.94 -1.23
CA LEU A 318 -11.86 8.84 -0.01
C LEU A 318 -10.48 8.35 -0.38
N LEU A 319 -9.44 8.97 0.15
CA LEU A 319 -8.07 8.51 0.01
C LEU A 319 -7.46 8.64 1.39
N LEU A 320 -7.58 7.57 2.18
CA LEU A 320 -6.70 7.41 3.33
C LEU A 320 -5.25 7.60 2.85
N GLY A 321 -4.40 8.21 3.67
CA GLY A 321 -2.97 8.31 3.40
C GLY A 321 -2.37 6.92 3.19
N ALA A 322 -2.76 5.98 4.05
CA ALA A 322 -2.37 4.58 4.03
C ALA A 322 -3.57 3.64 4.27
N SER A 323 -3.43 2.37 3.87
CA SER A 323 -4.43 1.33 4.13
C SER A 323 -4.51 0.98 5.61
N LEU A 324 -5.63 0.38 6.06
CA LEU A 324 -5.86 -0.12 7.42
C LEU A 324 -5.52 -1.62 7.56
N ASP A 325 -4.57 -2.11 6.77
CA ASP A 325 -4.25 -3.52 6.60
C ASP A 325 -3.19 -4.04 7.59
N VAL A 326 -3.04 -3.41 8.76
CA VAL A 326 -2.14 -3.88 9.82
C VAL A 326 -2.95 -4.19 11.08
N ASP A 327 -2.66 -5.32 11.69
CA ASP A 327 -3.29 -5.77 12.93
C ASP A 327 -2.62 -5.24 14.20
N GLU A 328 -3.21 -5.54 15.35
CA GLU A 328 -2.70 -5.10 16.65
C GLU A 328 -1.29 -5.62 16.97
N LEU A 329 -0.83 -6.66 16.26
CA LEU A 329 0.51 -7.25 16.42
C LEU A 329 1.53 -6.70 15.41
N GLY A 330 1.09 -5.84 14.49
CA GLY A 330 1.91 -5.31 13.39
C GLY A 330 1.96 -6.22 12.16
N GLY A 331 1.14 -7.27 12.11
CA GLY A 331 1.02 -8.15 10.96
C GLY A 331 0.15 -7.54 9.85
N HIS A 332 0.56 -7.69 8.59
CA HIS A 332 -0.30 -7.29 7.48
C HIS A 332 -1.43 -8.29 7.26
N VAL A 333 -2.65 -7.80 7.24
CA VAL A 333 -3.86 -8.60 7.11
C VAL A 333 -4.62 -8.30 5.82
N GLY A 334 -5.37 -9.30 5.37
CA GLY A 334 -6.37 -9.13 4.34
C GLY A 334 -7.75 -9.61 4.76
N ASN A 335 -8.63 -9.87 3.79
CA ASN A 335 -10.05 -10.17 3.98
C ASN A 335 -10.88 -8.93 4.36
N GLN A 336 -12.19 -9.11 4.32
CA GLN A 336 -13.18 -8.09 4.60
C GLN A 336 -13.25 -7.75 6.10
N ALA A 337 -13.61 -6.51 6.40
CA ALA A 337 -13.93 -6.05 7.75
C ALA A 337 -15.36 -5.52 7.79
N LEU A 338 -16.17 -5.96 8.76
CA LEU A 338 -17.51 -5.44 8.97
C LEU A 338 -17.44 -3.98 9.43
N THR A 339 -18.33 -3.14 8.89
CA THR A 339 -18.36 -1.71 9.20
C THR A 339 -19.78 -1.19 9.45
N GLY A 340 -20.79 -1.72 8.75
CA GLY A 340 -22.13 -1.13 8.78
C GLY A 340 -22.17 0.28 8.21
N THR A 341 -21.11 0.75 7.55
CA THR A 341 -20.84 2.18 7.35
C THR A 341 -20.59 2.49 5.88
N LEU A 342 -21.40 3.38 5.31
CA LEU A 342 -21.25 3.89 3.94
C LEU A 342 -20.01 4.78 3.82
N ILE A 343 -19.53 5.00 2.60
CA ILE A 343 -18.41 5.88 2.25
C ILE A 343 -18.61 7.32 2.75
N THR A 344 -19.86 7.73 2.90
CA THR A 344 -20.24 9.04 3.45
C THR A 344 -20.07 9.15 4.97
N GLY A 345 -19.70 8.04 5.63
CA GLY A 345 -19.66 7.92 7.08
C GLY A 345 -21.03 7.65 7.71
N ALA A 346 -22.13 7.72 6.95
CA ALA A 346 -23.46 7.36 7.44
C ALA A 346 -23.58 5.85 7.67
N PHE A 347 -24.51 5.45 8.54
CA PHE A 347 -24.84 4.04 8.70
C PHE A 347 -25.51 3.49 7.42
N ALA A 348 -25.19 2.25 7.08
CA ALA A 348 -25.83 1.49 6.02
C ALA A 348 -27.15 0.89 6.55
N PRO A 349 -28.33 1.24 5.99
CA PRO A 349 -29.61 0.78 6.52
C PRO A 349 -29.78 -0.74 6.46
N GLY A 350 -29.92 -1.40 7.62
CA GLY A 350 -30.16 -2.85 7.71
C GLY A 350 -28.95 -3.73 7.39
N ALA A 351 -27.76 -3.13 7.20
CA ALA A 351 -26.52 -3.83 6.87
C ALA A 351 -25.56 -3.85 8.07
N ASP A 352 -26.07 -4.18 9.24
CA ASP A 352 -25.32 -4.23 10.51
C ASP A 352 -25.55 -5.52 11.28
N CYS A 353 -25.89 -6.62 10.61
CA CYS A 353 -26.10 -7.93 11.22
C CYS A 353 -27.08 -7.90 12.40
N ASP A 354 -28.22 -7.24 12.20
CA ASP A 354 -29.24 -6.93 13.22
C ASP A 354 -28.64 -6.29 14.49
N GLY A 355 -27.90 -5.20 14.30
CA GLY A 355 -27.20 -4.53 15.40
C GLY A 355 -26.04 -5.35 15.98
N TRP A 356 -25.40 -6.16 15.15
CA TRP A 356 -24.24 -7.01 15.44
C TRP A 356 -24.53 -8.15 16.41
N THR A 357 -25.73 -8.73 16.29
CA THR A 357 -26.22 -9.81 17.15
C THR A 357 -26.72 -11.04 16.38
N ASP A 358 -26.64 -11.01 15.05
CA ASP A 358 -27.09 -12.08 14.16
C ASP A 358 -25.92 -12.60 13.31
N ASP A 359 -25.71 -13.92 13.32
CA ASP A 359 -24.73 -14.63 12.51
C ASP A 359 -25.36 -15.52 11.43
N THR A 360 -26.64 -15.31 11.10
CA THR A 360 -27.37 -16.10 10.11
C THR A 360 -27.27 -15.52 8.69
N GLY A 361 -27.46 -16.38 7.69
CA GLY A 361 -27.42 -15.98 6.28
C GLY A 361 -28.66 -15.21 5.82
N ALA A 362 -29.62 -14.95 6.71
CA ALA A 362 -30.76 -14.08 6.45
C ALA A 362 -30.46 -12.61 6.77
N SER A 363 -29.43 -12.37 7.57
CA SER A 363 -28.95 -11.03 7.93
C SER A 363 -27.77 -10.63 7.07
N SER A 364 -27.63 -9.32 6.86
CA SER A 364 -26.61 -8.72 6.01
C SER A 364 -25.74 -7.73 6.78
N GLY A 365 -24.47 -7.68 6.43
CA GLY A 365 -23.50 -6.71 6.94
C GLY A 365 -22.84 -5.92 5.81
N GLU A 366 -22.72 -4.61 5.99
CA GLU A 366 -21.87 -3.76 5.16
C GLU A 366 -20.42 -3.94 5.62
N TYR A 367 -19.49 -3.93 4.67
CA TYR A 367 -18.10 -4.24 4.92
C TYR A 367 -17.16 -3.45 4.04
N GLY A 368 -15.90 -3.38 4.46
CA GLY A 368 -14.83 -2.81 3.67
C GLY A 368 -13.62 -3.74 3.55
N PHE A 369 -12.61 -3.26 2.85
CA PHE A 369 -11.36 -3.99 2.60
C PHE A 369 -10.18 -3.24 3.23
N PRO A 370 -9.49 -3.81 4.23
CA PRO A 370 -8.37 -3.18 4.93
C PRO A 370 -7.28 -2.65 4.01
N GLN A 371 -7.05 -3.29 2.85
CA GLN A 371 -6.01 -2.90 1.90
C GLN A 371 -6.41 -1.77 0.96
N GLN A 372 -7.66 -1.29 1.02
CA GLN A 372 -8.11 -0.14 0.25
C GLN A 372 -7.77 1.15 0.99
N THR A 373 -7.33 2.17 0.25
CA THR A 373 -7.34 3.56 0.73
C THR A 373 -8.54 4.33 0.20
N THR A 374 -9.26 3.74 -0.76
CA THR A 374 -10.49 4.29 -1.33
C THR A 374 -11.67 4.08 -0.39
N GLY A 375 -12.84 4.64 -0.72
CA GLY A 375 -14.06 4.39 0.06
C GLY A 375 -14.41 2.92 0.30
N SER A 376 -13.87 2.04 -0.54
CA SER A 376 -13.93 0.59 -0.35
C SER A 376 -13.22 0.08 0.90
N TRP A 377 -12.52 0.91 1.66
CA TRP A 377 -12.03 0.57 2.98
C TRP A 377 -13.18 0.43 4.00
N THR A 378 -14.30 1.12 3.79
CA THR A 378 -15.46 1.06 4.69
C THR A 378 -16.73 0.54 4.02
N GLU A 379 -16.93 0.76 2.72
CA GLU A 379 -18.16 0.38 1.99
C GLU A 379 -17.84 -0.43 0.72
N SER A 380 -18.45 -1.59 0.59
CA SER A 380 -18.40 -2.40 -0.62
C SER A 380 -19.69 -2.22 -1.44
N PRO A 381 -19.67 -2.40 -2.77
CA PRO A 381 -20.88 -2.27 -3.59
C PRO A 381 -21.99 -3.29 -3.31
N SER A 382 -21.78 -4.21 -2.37
CA SER A 382 -22.68 -5.30 -2.03
C SER A 382 -22.52 -5.63 -0.56
N ASP A 383 -23.62 -5.96 0.12
CA ASP A 383 -23.56 -6.52 1.47
C ASP A 383 -23.04 -7.95 1.48
N VAL A 384 -22.60 -8.41 2.65
CA VAL A 384 -22.24 -9.80 2.91
C VAL A 384 -23.23 -10.50 3.84
N ASP A 385 -23.26 -11.82 3.79
CA ASP A 385 -23.91 -12.61 4.83
C ASP A 385 -23.15 -12.49 6.16
N CYS A 386 -23.89 -12.51 7.27
CA CYS A 386 -23.31 -12.42 8.61
C CYS A 386 -22.72 -13.75 9.12
N THR A 387 -22.76 -14.83 8.33
CA THR A 387 -22.23 -16.16 8.71
C THR A 387 -20.73 -16.28 8.45
N ALA A 388 -20.22 -15.55 7.44
CA ALA A 388 -18.81 -15.62 7.09
C ALA A 388 -17.92 -14.90 8.11
N PHE A 389 -16.60 -15.09 7.97
CA PHE A 389 -15.64 -14.65 8.97
C PHE A 389 -14.99 -13.34 8.53
N TYR A 390 -15.25 -12.29 9.29
CA TYR A 390 -14.82 -10.91 9.02
C TYR A 390 -13.98 -10.36 10.15
N ARG A 391 -13.17 -9.35 9.82
CA ARG A 391 -12.48 -8.50 10.82
C ARG A 391 -13.39 -7.37 11.26
N ILE A 392 -12.94 -6.60 12.23
CA ILE A 392 -13.43 -5.24 12.49
C ILE A 392 -12.24 -4.27 12.56
N TYR A 393 -12.47 -2.98 12.35
CA TYR A 393 -11.44 -1.96 12.60
C TYR A 393 -11.57 -1.40 14.01
N CYS A 394 -10.44 -1.09 14.63
CA CYS A 394 -10.34 -0.55 15.98
C CYS A 394 -9.57 0.77 15.93
N PHE A 395 -10.11 1.81 16.55
CA PHE A 395 -9.53 3.15 16.61
C PHE A 395 -9.38 3.58 18.08
N GLY A 396 -8.16 3.94 18.48
CA GLY A 396 -7.88 4.51 19.78
C GLY A 396 -8.33 5.97 19.88
N ASP A 397 -8.55 6.43 21.11
CA ASP A 397 -8.93 7.82 21.41
C ASP A 397 -7.81 8.67 22.05
N VAL A 398 -6.62 8.09 22.23
CA VAL A 398 -5.47 8.79 22.81
C VAL A 398 -4.40 9.01 21.77
N VAL A 399 -4.07 10.27 21.49
CA VAL A 399 -2.92 10.63 20.64
C VAL A 399 -1.62 10.35 21.39
N LEU A 400 -0.79 9.49 20.82
CA LEU A 400 0.54 9.18 21.32
C LEU A 400 1.54 10.16 20.71
N LEU A 401 2.42 10.75 21.50
CA LEU A 401 3.49 11.62 20.98
C LEU A 401 4.64 10.81 20.36
N HIS A 402 4.94 9.66 20.98
CA HIS A 402 5.93 8.70 20.55
C HIS A 402 5.56 7.36 21.15
N TRP A 403 5.71 6.28 20.38
CA TRP A 403 5.52 4.92 20.88
C TRP A 403 6.51 4.00 20.19
N ASP A 404 7.61 3.69 20.86
CA ASP A 404 8.65 2.78 20.39
C ASP A 404 8.64 1.44 21.15
N HIS A 405 7.50 1.12 21.76
CA HIS A 405 7.31 -0.04 22.65
C HIS A 405 8.20 -0.01 23.92
N PHE A 406 8.88 1.09 24.25
CA PHE A 406 9.63 1.15 25.51
C PHE A 406 8.73 0.94 26.72
N GLU A 407 7.47 1.40 26.65
CA GLU A 407 6.48 1.31 27.71
C GLU A 407 5.94 -0.10 27.93
N SER A 408 6.07 -1.01 26.95
CA SER A 408 5.62 -2.41 27.11
C SER A 408 6.66 -3.29 27.81
N GLY A 409 7.90 -2.79 27.99
CA GLY A 409 9.01 -3.56 28.57
C GLY A 409 9.57 -4.65 27.66
N ASP A 410 9.16 -4.71 26.38
CA ASP A 410 9.70 -5.66 25.40
C ASP A 410 11.03 -5.17 24.80
N LEU A 411 12.12 -5.61 25.41
CA LEU A 411 13.48 -5.32 24.95
C LEU A 411 13.92 -6.15 23.73
N GLY A 412 13.12 -7.14 23.27
CA GLY A 412 13.50 -8.06 22.19
C GLY A 412 13.67 -7.39 20.83
N ARG A 413 12.95 -6.30 20.59
CA ARG A 413 12.98 -5.55 19.32
C ARG A 413 14.18 -4.60 19.17
N TRP A 414 15.00 -4.44 20.20
CA TRP A 414 16.16 -3.53 20.22
C TRP A 414 17.43 -4.14 19.61
N SER A 415 17.43 -5.43 19.27
CA SER A 415 18.66 -6.17 18.97
C SER A 415 19.06 -6.25 17.49
N SER A 416 18.32 -5.67 16.53
CA SER A 416 18.65 -5.81 15.10
C SER A 416 18.98 -4.52 14.34
N VAL A 417 18.91 -3.34 14.97
CA VAL A 417 19.36 -2.09 14.33
C VAL A 417 20.43 -1.44 15.19
N ALA A 418 21.63 -2.02 15.17
CA ALA A 418 22.83 -1.27 15.51
C ALA A 418 23.19 -0.38 14.29
N PRO A 419 23.64 0.86 14.51
CA PRO A 419 23.99 1.80 13.43
C PRO A 419 25.12 1.31 12.52
#